data_AF-A0AAV0FDF2-F1
#
_entry.id   AF-A0AAV0FDF2-F1
#
_cell.length_a   1.000
_cell.length_b   1.000
_cell.length_c   1.000
_cell.angle_alpha   90.00
_cell.angle_beta   90.00
_cell.angle_gamma   90.00
#
_symmetry.space_group_name_H-M   'P 1'
#
loop_
_entity.id
_entity.type
_entity.pdbx_description
1 polymer ?
#
loop_
_entity_poly.entity_id
_entity_poly.type
_entity_poly.pdbx_seq_one_letter_code
_entity_poly.pdbx_strand_id
1 'polypeptide(L)'
;MLSRLMHKCNRYKVILRVIDSTGNAPLLIWDDVGQEMFGKDAVECQNMMLSSGRQESYVPAEIEAVVDVSMLFKVQIKKEQIGNYNSAFSVMKFTRDEALIEKFNVNGNDEQESDFISKMHHVDSHCEKAYSSQGEV
;
A
#
# COMPACT_ATOMS: atom_id res chain seq x y z
N MET A 1 5.36 11.61 -37.80
CA MET A 1 4.54 11.97 -36.61
C MET A 1 4.38 10.74 -35.75
N LEU A 2 5.24 10.56 -34.75
CA LEU A 2 4.98 9.58 -33.70
C LEU A 2 4.24 10.33 -32.59
N SER A 3 2.91 10.31 -32.64
CA SER A 3 2.12 10.65 -31.46
C SER A 3 2.46 9.59 -30.41
N ARG A 4 3.31 9.99 -29.45
CA ARG A 4 3.50 9.25 -28.22
C ARG A 4 2.11 9.16 -27.61
N LEU A 5 1.45 8.02 -27.77
CA LEU A 5 0.20 7.71 -27.09
C LEU A 5 0.59 7.71 -25.61
N MET A 6 0.40 8.85 -24.96
CA MET A 6 0.44 8.95 -23.51
C MET A 6 -0.73 8.10 -23.05
N HIS A 7 -0.47 6.81 -22.86
CA HIS A 7 -1.40 5.95 -22.15
C HIS A 7 -1.64 6.65 -20.83
N LYS A 8 -2.91 6.97 -20.57
CA LYS A 8 -3.34 7.63 -19.35
C LYS A 8 -2.92 6.74 -18.18
N CYS A 9 -1.80 7.05 -17.54
CA CYS A 9 -1.35 6.35 -16.34
C CYS A 9 -2.14 6.89 -15.16
N ASN A 10 -3.33 6.33 -14.94
CA ASN A 10 -3.99 6.53 -13.65
C ASN A 10 -3.15 5.81 -12.60
N ARG A 11 -3.04 6.43 -11.42
CA ARG A 11 -2.30 5.89 -10.29
C ARG A 11 -3.12 6.02 -9.02
N TYR A 12 -2.97 5.07 -8.09
CA TYR A 12 -3.66 5.14 -6.82
C TYR A 12 -3.16 6.29 -5.95
N LYS A 13 -4.13 6.93 -5.29
CA LYS A 13 -3.94 7.82 -4.16
C LYS A 13 -5.16 7.65 -3.25
N VAL A 14 -5.15 6.57 -2.46
CA VAL A 14 -6.29 6.17 -1.63
C VAL A 14 -6.00 6.50 -0.16
N ILE A 15 -6.96 7.09 0.54
CA ILE A 15 -6.86 7.30 1.99
C ILE A 15 -7.74 6.26 2.68
N LEU A 16 -7.12 5.36 3.43
CA LEU A 16 -7.82 4.41 4.30
C LEU A 16 -7.87 4.97 5.72
N ARG A 17 -9.03 4.88 6.37
CA ARG A 17 -9.13 5.16 7.81
C ARG A 17 -9.01 3.84 8.56
N VAL A 18 -7.95 3.70 9.34
CA VAL A 18 -7.72 2.50 10.17
C VAL A 18 -8.10 2.80 11.61
N ILE A 19 -8.50 1.76 12.33
CA ILE A 19 -8.89 1.82 13.74
C ILE A 19 -8.13 0.73 14.48
N ASP A 20 -7.56 1.08 15.64
CA ASP A 20 -6.96 0.15 16.59
C ASP A 20 -7.48 0.43 18.01
N SER A 21 -6.87 -0.18 19.02
CA SER A 21 -7.25 0.01 20.43
C SER A 21 -6.96 1.42 20.97
N THR A 22 -6.10 2.20 20.30
CA THR A 22 -5.66 3.54 20.72
C THR A 22 -6.43 4.67 20.02
N GLY A 23 -7.03 4.39 18.86
CA GLY A 23 -7.85 5.35 18.14
C GLY A 23 -7.98 5.04 16.67
N ASN A 24 -8.02 6.10 15.86
CA ASN A 24 -8.08 5.98 14.41
C ASN A 24 -7.09 6.91 13.74
N ALA A 25 -6.58 6.50 12.58
CA ALA A 25 -5.61 7.27 11.82
C ALA A 25 -5.90 7.19 10.31
N PRO A 26 -5.66 8.28 9.55
CA PRO A 26 -5.67 8.22 8.10
C PRO A 26 -4.34 7.67 7.56
N LEU A 27 -4.40 6.64 6.72
CA LEU A 27 -3.27 6.06 6.00
C LEU A 27 -3.39 6.36 4.50
N LEU A 28 -2.29 6.75 3.87
CA LEU A 28 -2.20 7.08 2.46
C LEU A 28 -1.54 5.93 1.68
N ILE A 29 -2.30 5.33 0.77
CA ILE A 29 -1.87 4.24 -0.11
C ILE A 29 -1.54 4.81 -1.49
N TRP A 30 -0.28 4.62 -1.90
CA TRP A 30 0.24 4.97 -3.22
C TRP A 30 0.13 3.80 -4.19
N ASP A 31 0.49 4.04 -5.45
CA ASP A 31 0.26 3.10 -6.56
C ASP A 31 0.80 1.69 -6.33
N ASP A 32 2.10 1.54 -6.06
CA ASP A 32 2.75 0.22 -5.89
C ASP A 32 2.08 -0.61 -4.78
N VAL A 33 1.87 0.03 -3.62
CA VAL A 33 1.21 -0.60 -2.46
C VAL A 33 -0.27 -0.87 -2.75
N GLY A 34 -0.95 0.04 -3.45
CA GLY A 34 -2.36 -0.08 -3.80
C GLY A 34 -2.61 -1.21 -4.78
N GLN A 35 -1.75 -1.37 -5.78
CA GLN A 35 -1.84 -2.47 -6.73
C GLN A 35 -1.66 -3.82 -6.04
N GLU A 36 -0.67 -3.95 -5.15
CA GLU A 36 -0.49 -5.16 -4.33
C GLU A 36 -1.68 -5.41 -3.39
N MET A 37 -2.21 -4.35 -2.78
CA MET A 37 -3.28 -4.44 -1.80
C MET A 37 -4.63 -4.80 -2.41
N PHE A 38 -5.01 -4.16 -3.53
CA PHE A 38 -6.30 -4.32 -4.20
C PHE A 38 -6.26 -5.40 -5.30
N GLY A 39 -5.07 -5.88 -5.67
CA GLY A 39 -4.89 -6.92 -6.70
C GLY A 39 -5.20 -6.48 -8.13
N LYS A 40 -5.40 -5.18 -8.36
CA LYS A 40 -5.70 -4.56 -9.65
C LYS A 40 -4.95 -3.26 -9.80
N ASP A 41 -4.57 -2.90 -11.02
CA ASP A 41 -4.00 -1.59 -11.27
C ASP A 41 -5.08 -0.48 -11.26
N ALA A 42 -4.65 0.77 -11.11
CA ALA A 42 -5.58 1.90 -11.00
C ALA A 42 -6.38 2.16 -12.30
N VAL A 43 -5.88 1.70 -13.46
CA VAL A 43 -6.57 1.83 -14.74
C VAL A 43 -7.71 0.81 -14.82
N GLU A 44 -7.48 -0.43 -14.41
CA GLU A 44 -8.51 -1.47 -14.29
C GLU A 44 -9.63 -1.03 -13.35
N CYS A 45 -9.29 -0.53 -12.16
CA CYS A 45 -10.26 0.01 -11.22
C CYS A 45 -11.05 1.19 -11.82
N GLN A 46 -10.40 2.15 -12.48
CA GLN A 46 -11.09 3.25 -13.15
C GLN A 46 -12.05 2.74 -14.24
N ASN A 47 -11.65 1.77 -15.05
CA ASN A 47 -12.49 1.21 -16.10
C ASN A 47 -13.73 0.52 -15.52
N MET A 48 -13.59 -0.18 -14.38
CA MET A 48 -14.72 -0.77 -13.67
C MET A 48 -15.69 0.29 -13.14
N MET A 49 -15.16 1.41 -12.62
CA MET A 49 -15.99 2.53 -12.21
C MET A 49 -16.77 3.12 -13.39
N LEU A 50 -16.10 3.41 -14.51
CA LEU A 50 -16.71 4.01 -15.69
C LEU A 50 -17.75 3.09 -16.35
N SER A 51 -17.48 1.79 -16.41
CA SER A 51 -18.38 0.80 -17.04
C SER A 51 -19.58 0.44 -16.18
N SER A 52 -19.50 0.61 -14.86
CA SER A 52 -20.61 0.30 -13.95
C SER A 52 -21.82 1.23 -14.10
N GLY A 53 -21.68 2.37 -14.78
CA GLY A 53 -22.72 3.40 -14.88
C GLY A 53 -23.13 4.02 -13.54
N ARG A 54 -22.39 3.72 -12.45
CA ARG A 54 -22.67 4.22 -11.10
C ARG A 54 -22.08 5.64 -10.92
N GLN A 55 -22.76 6.46 -10.12
CA GLN A 55 -22.39 7.85 -9.85
C GLN A 55 -21.07 7.99 -9.08
N GLU A 56 -20.63 9.25 -8.90
CA GLU A 56 -19.38 9.72 -8.27
C GLU A 56 -19.02 9.07 -6.91
N SER A 57 -19.94 8.36 -6.26
CA SER A 57 -19.72 7.68 -4.97
C SER A 57 -19.39 6.19 -5.07
N TYR A 58 -19.22 5.63 -6.27
CA TYR A 58 -18.91 4.21 -6.42
C TYR A 58 -17.46 3.90 -6.05
N VAL A 59 -17.27 2.96 -5.12
CA VAL A 59 -15.97 2.39 -4.77
C VAL A 59 -15.89 1.01 -5.42
N PRO A 60 -14.81 0.68 -6.19
CA PRO A 60 -14.60 -0.67 -6.69
C PRO A 60 -14.62 -1.71 -5.58
N ALA A 61 -15.25 -2.86 -5.83
CA ALA A 61 -15.40 -3.93 -4.84
C ALA A 61 -14.05 -4.41 -4.28
N GLU A 62 -12.99 -4.33 -5.06
CA GLU A 62 -11.63 -4.69 -4.68
C GLU A 62 -11.04 -3.74 -3.63
N ILE A 63 -11.42 -2.45 -3.68
CA ILE A 63 -11.05 -1.46 -2.65
C ILE A 63 -11.99 -1.62 -1.45
N GLU A 64 -13.26 -1.93 -1.66
CA GLU A 64 -14.21 -2.17 -0.57
C GLU A 64 -13.86 -3.43 0.23
N ALA A 65 -13.29 -4.45 -0.42
CA ALA A 65 -12.89 -5.71 0.21
C ALA A 65 -11.77 -5.59 1.26
N VAL A 66 -11.09 -4.44 1.35
CA VAL A 66 -10.10 -4.20 2.43
C VAL A 66 -10.71 -3.58 3.68
N VAL A 67 -11.99 -3.18 3.64
CA VAL A 67 -12.73 -2.70 4.80
C VAL A 67 -12.98 -3.87 5.77
N ASP A 68 -12.93 -3.59 7.06
CA ASP A 68 -13.07 -4.58 8.15
C ASP A 68 -12.03 -5.71 8.15
N VAL A 69 -10.92 -5.53 7.43
CA VAL A 69 -9.79 -6.47 7.43
C VAL A 69 -8.68 -5.95 8.34
N SER A 70 -8.22 -6.80 9.27
CA SER A 70 -7.03 -6.51 10.08
C SER A 70 -5.75 -6.72 9.27
N MET A 71 -4.87 -5.73 9.30
CA MET A 71 -3.57 -5.76 8.61
C MET A 71 -2.52 -5.04 9.46
N LEU A 72 -1.26 -5.40 9.26
CA LEU A 72 -0.13 -4.68 9.85
C LEU A 72 0.49 -3.76 8.79
N PHE A 73 0.72 -2.49 9.14
CA PHE A 73 1.25 -1.47 8.24
C PHE A 73 2.59 -0.93 8.73
N LYS A 74 3.56 -0.81 7.82
CA LYS A 74 4.72 0.07 8.02
C LYS A 74 4.42 1.42 7.39
N VAL A 75 4.38 2.46 8.22
CA VAL A 75 4.10 3.83 7.79
C VAL A 75 5.36 4.68 7.85
N GLN A 76 5.44 5.67 6.96
CA GLN A 76 6.42 6.73 7.03
C GLN A 76 5.79 7.97 7.68
N ILE A 77 6.44 8.46 8.74
CA ILE A 77 6.04 9.67 9.45
C ILE A 77 7.08 10.76 9.14
N LYS A 78 6.61 11.94 8.70
CA LYS A 78 7.47 13.12 8.56
C LYS A 78 7.49 13.92 9.86
N LYS A 79 8.55 14.70 10.07
CA LYS A 79 8.73 15.50 11.29
C LYS A 79 7.57 16.46 11.54
N GLU A 80 6.99 17.02 10.47
CA GLU A 80 5.86 17.95 10.52
C GLU A 80 4.54 17.27 10.91
N GLN A 81 4.47 15.94 10.81
CA GLN A 81 3.29 15.14 11.17
C GLN A 81 3.33 14.66 12.62
N ILE A 82 4.47 14.82 13.30
CA ILE A 82 4.61 14.50 14.73
C ILE A 82 3.75 15.48 15.53
N GLY A 83 2.73 14.97 16.23
CA GLY A 83 1.77 15.78 16.99
C GLY A 83 0.62 16.37 16.15
N ASN A 84 0.61 16.16 14.82
CA ASN A 84 -0.50 16.54 13.94
C ASN A 84 -1.08 15.31 13.22
N TYR A 85 -1.95 14.60 13.93
CA TYR A 85 -2.57 13.34 13.50
C TYR A 85 -3.67 13.50 12.44
N ASN A 86 -3.97 14.72 12.00
CA ASN A 86 -4.99 14.97 10.97
C ASN A 86 -4.47 14.73 9.54
N SER A 87 -3.16 14.58 9.36
CA SER A 87 -2.55 14.31 8.05
C SER A 87 -2.39 12.81 7.81
N ALA A 88 -2.64 12.37 6.58
CA ALA A 88 -2.50 10.96 6.21
C ALA A 88 -1.03 10.51 6.22
N PHE A 89 -0.76 9.36 6.82
CA PHE A 89 0.58 8.76 6.87
C PHE A 89 0.80 7.85 5.67
N SER A 90 1.88 8.06 4.90
CA SER A 90 2.20 7.20 3.76
C SER A 90 2.48 5.78 4.22
N VAL A 91 1.78 4.81 3.65
CA VAL A 91 2.10 3.39 3.84
C VAL A 91 3.24 3.02 2.92
N MET A 92 4.27 2.41 3.49
CA MET A 92 5.44 1.93 2.78
C MET A 92 5.29 0.46 2.40
N LYS A 93 4.71 -0.34 3.30
CA LYS A 93 4.45 -1.77 3.15
C LYS A 93 3.31 -2.19 4.07
N PHE A 94 2.69 -3.32 3.77
CA PHE A 94 1.69 -3.95 4.64
C PHE A 94 1.87 -5.47 4.64
N THR A 95 1.24 -6.16 5.59
CA THR A 95 1.10 -7.61 5.58
C THR A 95 -0.25 -8.03 6.13
N ARG A 96 -0.73 -9.18 5.65
CA ARG A 96 -1.95 -9.87 6.10
C ARG A 96 -1.62 -11.15 6.88
N ASP A 97 -0.35 -11.38 7.19
CA ASP A 97 0.09 -12.53 7.99
C ASP A 97 -0.45 -12.42 9.42
N GLU A 98 -1.42 -13.26 9.74
CA GLU A 98 -2.11 -13.30 11.04
C GLU A 98 -1.13 -13.51 12.20
N ALA A 99 -0.09 -14.34 12.03
CA ALA A 99 0.89 -14.60 13.08
C ALA A 99 1.74 -13.36 13.39
N LEU A 100 2.05 -12.55 12.36
CA LEU A 100 2.72 -11.27 12.57
C LEU A 100 1.77 -10.25 13.21
N ILE A 101 0.51 -10.17 12.75
CA ILE A 101 -0.49 -9.26 13.30
C ILE A 101 -0.71 -9.54 14.80
N GLU A 102 -0.93 -10.80 15.19
CA GLU A 102 -1.12 -11.20 16.59
C GLU A 102 0.08 -10.83 17.45
N LYS A 103 1.30 -11.09 16.95
CA LYS A 103 2.53 -10.76 17.69
C LYS A 103 2.66 -9.26 17.96
N PHE A 104 2.32 -8.42 16.99
CA PHE A 104 2.35 -6.96 17.14
C PHE A 104 1.23 -6.43 18.05
N ASN A 105 0.08 -7.11 18.09
CA ASN A 105 -1.00 -6.76 19.01
C ASN A 105 -0.66 -7.08 20.48
N VAL A 106 0.10 -8.15 20.74
CA VAL A 106 0.49 -8.56 22.11
C VAL A 106 1.67 -7.76 22.65
N ASN A 107 2.64 -7.42 21.80
CA ASN A 107 3.90 -6.80 22.22
C ASN A 107 3.85 -5.26 22.30
N GLY A 108 2.66 -4.65 22.27
CA GLY A 108 2.48 -3.19 22.29
C GLY A 108 3.01 -2.46 23.54
N ASN A 109 3.61 -3.15 24.50
CA ASN A 109 4.07 -2.55 25.75
C ASN A 109 5.58 -2.58 26.01
N ASP A 110 6.39 -3.50 25.48
CA ASP A 110 7.81 -3.53 25.82
C ASP A 110 8.65 -4.05 24.62
N GLU A 111 9.64 -3.24 24.23
CA GLU A 111 10.72 -3.56 23.29
C GLU A 111 10.39 -3.52 21.78
N GLN A 112 10.63 -2.35 21.19
CA GLN A 112 10.79 -2.16 19.74
C GLN A 112 12.02 -2.95 19.25
N GLU A 113 11.88 -4.26 19.03
CA GLU A 113 12.92 -5.06 18.38
C GLU A 113 13.00 -4.69 16.89
N SER A 114 14.17 -4.18 16.49
CA SER A 114 14.57 -3.82 15.12
C SER A 114 14.42 -4.95 14.11
N ASP A 115 14.26 -6.19 14.57
CA ASP A 115 14.32 -7.41 13.76
C ASP A 115 13.02 -7.69 13.00
N PHE A 116 11.89 -7.09 13.40
CA PHE A 116 10.61 -7.32 12.72
C PHE A 116 10.50 -6.57 11.40
N ILE A 117 11.05 -5.35 11.32
CA ILE A 117 11.06 -4.58 10.07
C ILE A 117 11.84 -5.33 9.00
N SER A 118 12.94 -5.99 9.37
CA SER A 118 13.76 -6.81 8.47
C SER A 118 13.00 -7.99 7.87
N LYS A 119 12.05 -8.60 8.60
CA LYS A 119 11.26 -9.75 8.09
C LYS A 119 10.29 -9.37 6.98
N MET A 120 9.84 -8.12 6.95
CA MET A 120 9.01 -7.58 5.86
C MET A 120 9.81 -7.27 4.58
N HIS A 121 11.13 -7.52 4.56
CA HIS A 121 11.95 -7.41 3.36
C HIS A 121 12.06 -8.71 2.52
N HIS A 122 11.39 -9.81 2.88
CA HIS A 122 11.43 -11.04 2.11
C HIS A 122 10.26 -11.20 1.11
N VAL A 123 10.20 -10.35 0.07
CA VAL A 123 9.53 -10.71 -1.22
C VAL A 123 10.28 -10.18 -2.45
N ASP A 124 11.28 -9.32 -2.34
CA ASP A 124 12.03 -8.83 -3.50
C ASP A 124 13.43 -9.46 -3.60
N SER A 125 13.49 -10.73 -4.00
CA SER A 125 14.74 -11.28 -4.53
C SER A 125 14.50 -12.36 -5.58
N HIS A 126 13.77 -12.01 -6.65
CA HIS A 126 13.99 -12.69 -7.92
C HIS A 126 13.64 -11.83 -9.14
N CYS A 127 14.51 -10.87 -9.48
CA CYS A 127 14.78 -10.49 -10.87
C CYS A 127 15.92 -9.45 -10.92
N GLU A 128 17.16 -9.87 -10.68
CA GLU A 128 18.30 -9.01 -11.03
C GLU A 128 19.56 -9.83 -11.34
N LYS A 129 19.47 -10.74 -12.30
CA LYS A 129 20.65 -11.33 -12.97
C LYS A 129 20.34 -11.68 -14.42
N ALA A 130 20.15 -10.68 -15.28
CA ALA A 130 20.14 -10.91 -16.73
C ALA A 130 20.50 -9.69 -17.59
N TYR A 131 21.27 -8.70 -17.12
CA TYR A 131 21.83 -7.65 -18.00
C TYR A 131 23.18 -7.15 -17.50
N SER A 132 24.19 -8.05 -17.50
CA SER A 132 25.58 -7.61 -17.54
C SER A 132 26.47 -8.71 -18.11
N SER A 133 26.29 -9.02 -19.38
CA SER A 133 27.29 -9.73 -20.19
C SER A 133 27.03 -9.47 -21.66
N GLN A 134 27.39 -8.27 -22.14
CA GLN A 134 27.76 -8.04 -23.53
C GLN A 134 28.43 -6.67 -23.61
N GLY A 135 29.76 -6.67 -23.78
CA GLY A 135 30.53 -5.45 -23.94
C GLY A 135 32.04 -5.59 -23.78
N GLU A 136 32.65 -6.65 -24.29
CA GLU A 136 34.10 -6.67 -24.60
C GLU A 136 34.33 -7.56 -25.82
N VAL A 137 34.51 -6.93 -27.00
CA VAL A 137 35.57 -7.24 -27.99
C VAL A 137 35.87 -5.94 -28.74
#